data_AF-A0A252E8B4-F1
#
_entry.id   AF-A0A252E8B4-F1
#
_cell.length_a   1.000
_cell.length_b   1.000
_cell.length_c   1.000
_cell.angle_alpha   90.00
_cell.angle_beta   90.00
_cell.angle_gamma   90.00
#
_symmetry.space_group_name_H-M   'P 1'
#
loop_
_entity.id
_entity.type
_entity.pdbx_description
1 polymer ?
#
loop_
_entity_poly.entity_id
_entity_poly.type
_entity_poly.pdbx_seq_one_letter_code
_entity_poly.pdbx_strand_id
1 'polypeptide(L)'
;MNNQTTWKYIFQLKAVINWVESVFLLLSDQWIRGLLGEEPLINTEYSHLFLMLVFVIGIGYWWVGNDISRNHGIVKLGIIAQCSVFIVLAYHTLVNNLHPFYLLPGIIDLTFAILFGIFLNSYARTQPAME
;
A
#
# COMPACT_ATOMS: atom_id res chain seq x y z
N MET A 1 -9.37 -10.75 -21.87
CA MET A 1 -9.82 -9.72 -20.91
C MET A 1 -9.21 -8.40 -21.33
N ASN A 2 -9.99 -7.33 -21.42
CA ASN A 2 -9.46 -6.00 -21.77
C ASN A 2 -8.44 -5.58 -20.68
N ASN A 3 -7.21 -5.23 -21.07
CA ASN A 3 -6.15 -4.80 -20.14
C ASN A 3 -6.66 -3.74 -19.15
N GLN A 4 -7.56 -2.86 -19.59
CA GLN A 4 -8.16 -1.82 -18.76
C GLN A 4 -9.01 -2.37 -17.60
N THR A 5 -9.83 -3.39 -17.86
CA THR A 5 -10.69 -4.00 -16.85
C THR A 5 -9.86 -4.70 -15.77
N THR A 6 -8.77 -5.36 -16.16
CA THR A 6 -7.84 -5.99 -15.21
C THR A 6 -7.18 -4.95 -14.31
N TRP A 7 -6.67 -3.86 -14.88
CA TRP A 7 -6.03 -2.79 -14.09
C TRP A 7 -6.99 -2.11 -13.13
N LYS A 8 -8.23 -1.84 -13.57
CA LYS A 8 -9.29 -1.35 -12.68
C LYS A 8 -9.43 -2.21 -11.43
N TYR A 9 -9.56 -3.53 -11.59
CA TYR A 9 -9.72 -4.42 -10.44
C TYR A 9 -8.47 -4.54 -9.59
N ILE A 10 -7.26 -4.46 -10.16
CA ILE A 10 -6.01 -4.42 -9.38
C ILE A 10 -5.97 -3.20 -8.46
N PHE A 11 -6.32 -2.01 -8.97
CA PHE A 11 -6.37 -0.79 -8.13
C PHE A 11 -7.47 -0.85 -7.07
N GLN A 12 -8.67 -1.32 -7.42
CA GLN A 12 -9.77 -1.48 -6.47
C GLN A 12 -9.45 -2.54 -5.39
N LEU A 13 -8.81 -3.64 -5.78
CA LEU A 13 -8.34 -4.65 -4.82
C LEU A 13 -7.33 -4.03 -3.85
N LYS A 14 -6.37 -3.25 -4.35
CA LYS A 14 -5.40 -2.58 -3.47
C LYS A 14 -6.08 -1.57 -2.54
N ALA A 15 -7.07 -0.83 -3.02
CA ALA A 15 -7.86 0.06 -2.17
C ALA A 15 -8.52 -0.69 -1.01
N VAL A 16 -9.17 -1.83 -1.31
CA VAL A 16 -9.81 -2.67 -0.30
C VAL A 16 -8.79 -3.24 0.68
N ILE A 17 -7.63 -3.72 0.20
CA ILE A 17 -6.55 -4.22 1.07
C ILE A 17 -6.10 -3.11 2.02
N ASN A 18 -5.86 -1.88 1.55
CA ASN A 18 -5.47 -0.76 2.41
C ASN A 18 -6.51 -0.48 3.49
N TRP A 19 -7.80 -0.50 3.16
CA TRP A 19 -8.86 -0.28 4.13
C TRP A 19 -8.95 -1.41 5.15
N VAL A 20 -8.89 -2.65 4.70
CA VAL A 20 -8.91 -3.83 5.59
C VAL A 20 -7.70 -3.81 6.51
N GLU A 21 -6.50 -3.59 5.98
CA GLU A 21 -5.26 -3.54 6.75
C GLU A 21 -5.28 -2.42 7.79
N SER A 22 -5.63 -1.20 7.37
CA SER A 22 -5.67 -0.04 8.28
C SER A 22 -6.68 -0.22 9.40
N VAL A 23 -7.90 -0.66 9.08
CA VAL A 23 -8.95 -0.89 10.09
C VAL A 23 -8.60 -2.09 10.98
N PHE A 24 -8.09 -3.17 10.40
CA PHE A 24 -7.73 -4.37 11.15
C PHE A 24 -6.61 -4.07 12.14
N LEU A 25 -5.48 -3.48 11.69
CA LEU A 25 -4.37 -3.14 12.58
C LEU A 25 -4.77 -2.10 13.62
N LEU A 26 -5.63 -1.13 13.28
CA LEU A 26 -6.14 -0.14 14.23
C LEU A 26 -6.86 -0.81 15.42
N LEU A 27 -7.60 -1.89 15.16
CA LEU A 27 -8.38 -2.58 16.18
C LEU A 27 -7.64 -3.74 16.84
N SER A 28 -6.59 -4.28 16.22
CA SER A 28 -5.96 -5.54 16.63
C SER A 28 -4.48 -5.46 16.98
N ASP A 29 -3.78 -4.32 16.75
CA ASP A 29 -2.33 -4.21 16.99
C ASP A 29 -1.93 -4.63 18.42
N GLN A 30 -2.64 -4.15 19.45
CA GLN A 30 -2.34 -4.51 20.84
C GLN A 30 -2.50 -6.03 21.10
N TRP A 31 -3.53 -6.65 20.52
CA TRP A 31 -3.75 -8.08 20.64
C TRP A 31 -2.67 -8.88 19.91
N ILE A 32 -2.29 -8.46 18.69
CA ILE A 32 -1.20 -9.06 17.92
C ILE A 32 0.11 -8.98 18.68
N ARG A 33 0.45 -7.80 19.24
CA ARG A 33 1.66 -7.62 20.06
C ARG A 33 1.68 -8.56 21.25
N GLY A 34 0.57 -8.68 21.97
CA GLY A 34 0.45 -9.63 23.09
C GLY A 34 0.68 -11.08 22.68
N LEU A 35 0.18 -11.49 21.51
CA LEU A 35 0.46 -12.83 20.95
C LEU A 35 1.92 -13.04 20.56
N LEU A 36 2.59 -11.98 20.10
CA LEU A 36 4.00 -12.02 19.68
C LEU A 36 4.98 -11.82 20.84
N GLY A 37 4.49 -11.56 22.06
CA GLY A 37 5.33 -11.24 23.22
C GLY A 37 6.01 -9.87 23.11
N GLU A 38 5.46 -8.98 22.29
CA GLU A 38 5.96 -7.62 22.07
C GLU A 38 5.35 -6.65 23.10
N GLU A 39 6.14 -5.67 23.52
CA GLU A 39 5.67 -4.61 24.39
C GLU A 39 4.62 -3.73 23.67
N PRO A 40 3.64 -3.17 24.40
CA PRO A 40 2.72 -2.19 23.85
C PRO A 40 3.45 -0.95 23.31
N LEU A 41 2.84 -0.31 22.31
CA LEU A 41 3.35 0.96 21.81
C LEU A 41 3.23 2.06 22.89
N ILE A 42 4.32 2.80 23.09
CA ILE A 42 4.33 3.96 23.99
C ILE A 42 3.53 5.13 23.40
N ASN A 43 3.64 5.36 22.08
CA ASN A 43 3.06 6.51 21.37
C ASN A 43 2.08 6.05 20.27
N THR A 44 0.92 5.53 20.69
CA THR A 44 -0.11 4.95 19.79
C THR A 44 -0.66 5.94 18.75
N GLU A 45 -0.63 7.24 19.03
CA GLU A 45 -1.13 8.28 18.15
C GLU A 45 -0.42 8.32 16.79
N TYR A 46 0.89 8.02 16.74
CA TYR A 46 1.61 7.95 15.47
C TYR A 46 1.17 6.77 14.61
N SER A 47 0.84 5.63 15.25
CA SER A 47 0.25 4.50 14.55
C SER A 47 -1.14 4.83 14.01
N HIS A 48 -1.98 5.53 14.80
CA HIS A 48 -3.29 5.98 14.31
C HIS A 48 -3.18 6.92 13.12
N LEU A 49 -2.27 7.90 13.18
CA LEU A 49 -2.02 8.82 12.06
C LEU A 49 -1.55 8.07 10.81
N PHE A 50 -0.64 7.12 10.97
CA PHE A 50 -0.16 6.28 9.88
C PHE A 50 -1.30 5.44 9.26
N LEU A 51 -2.10 4.75 10.08
CA LEU A 51 -3.20 3.91 9.60
C LEU A 51 -4.29 4.75 8.90
N MET A 52 -4.57 5.95 9.39
CA MET A 52 -5.45 6.89 8.70
C MET A 52 -4.89 7.31 7.33
N LEU A 53 -3.58 7.52 7.21
CA LEU A 53 -2.94 7.80 5.93
C LEU A 53 -3.05 6.60 4.98
N VAL A 54 -2.81 5.37 5.46
CA VAL A 54 -2.99 4.14 4.68
C VAL A 54 -4.43 4.03 4.16
N PHE A 55 -5.42 4.35 5.00
CA PHE A 55 -6.83 4.38 4.61
C PHE A 55 -7.10 5.39 3.49
N VAL A 56 -6.59 6.62 3.62
CA VAL A 56 -6.72 7.69 2.62
C VAL A 56 -6.04 7.31 1.30
N ILE A 57 -4.86 6.67 1.35
CA ILE A 57 -4.20 6.14 0.16
C ILE A 57 -5.09 5.11 -0.56
N GLY A 58 -5.85 4.30 0.21
CA GLY A 58 -6.85 3.39 -0.34
C GLY A 58 -7.93 4.11 -1.14
N ILE A 59 -8.42 5.27 -0.67
CA ILE A 59 -9.35 6.13 -1.42
C ILE A 59 -8.71 6.58 -2.75
N GLY A 60 -7.43 6.97 -2.71
CA GLY A 60 -6.67 7.32 -3.91
C GLY A 60 -6.66 6.19 -4.95
N TYR A 61 -6.37 4.96 -4.54
CA TYR A 61 -6.41 3.80 -5.44
C TYR A 61 -7.81 3.47 -5.94
N TRP A 62 -8.84 3.67 -5.14
CA TRP A 62 -10.22 3.53 -5.59
C TRP A 62 -10.55 4.51 -6.72
N TRP A 63 -10.11 5.77 -6.60
CA TRP A 63 -10.26 6.76 -7.66
C TRP A 63 -9.50 6.38 -8.94
N VAL A 64 -8.26 5.89 -8.82
CA VAL A 64 -7.51 5.36 -9.97
C VAL A 64 -8.26 4.21 -10.62
N GLY A 65 -8.80 3.27 -9.84
CA GLY A 65 -9.54 2.13 -10.38
C GLY A 65 -10.81 2.54 -11.15
N ASN A 66 -11.49 3.60 -10.72
CA ASN A 66 -12.69 4.10 -11.40
C ASN A 66 -12.38 4.83 -12.72
N ASP A 67 -11.21 5.48 -12.82
CA ASP A 67 -10.71 6.05 -14.06
C ASP A 67 -9.18 5.89 -14.16
N ILE A 68 -8.77 4.78 -14.78
CA ILE A 68 -7.36 4.41 -14.97
C ILE A 68 -6.65 5.25 -16.04
N SER A 69 -7.42 5.96 -16.87
CA SER A 69 -6.85 6.82 -17.91
C SER A 69 -6.37 8.15 -17.33
N ARG A 70 -6.96 8.55 -16.20
CA ARG A 70 -6.60 9.73 -15.42
C ARG A 70 -5.88 9.29 -14.14
N ASN A 71 -5.37 10.25 -13.36
CA ASN A 71 -4.82 9.99 -12.02
C ASN A 71 -3.45 9.27 -11.93
N HIS A 72 -2.63 9.24 -12.99
CA HIS A 72 -1.28 8.64 -12.91
C HIS A 72 -0.36 9.28 -11.87
N GLY A 73 -0.62 10.53 -11.47
CA GLY A 73 0.07 11.16 -10.34
C GLY A 73 -0.14 10.42 -9.02
N ILE A 74 -1.37 9.94 -8.77
CA ILE A 74 -1.70 9.13 -7.59
C ILE A 74 -0.97 7.78 -7.65
N VAL A 75 -0.88 7.18 -8.84
CA VAL A 75 -0.14 5.92 -9.03
C VAL A 75 1.34 6.09 -8.71
N LYS A 76 1.98 7.15 -9.22
CA LYS A 76 3.39 7.47 -8.92
C LYS A 76 3.61 7.70 -7.43
N LEU A 77 2.74 8.49 -6.80
CA LEU A 77 2.76 8.71 -5.35
C LEU A 77 2.62 7.39 -4.58
N GLY A 78 1.70 6.53 -5.02
CA GLY A 78 1.47 5.22 -4.42
C GLY A 78 2.65 4.26 -4.53
N ILE A 79 3.38 4.28 -5.65
CA ILE A 79 4.64 3.52 -5.80
C ILE A 79 5.66 4.00 -4.76
N ILE A 80 5.87 5.33 -4.67
CA ILE A 80 6.82 5.91 -3.71
C ILE A 80 6.42 5.53 -2.29
N ALA A 81 5.15 5.74 -1.92
CA ALA A 81 4.65 5.46 -0.58
C ALA A 81 4.85 3.99 -0.18
N GLN A 82 4.44 3.04 -1.03
CA GLN A 82 4.57 1.61 -0.75
C GLN A 82 6.04 1.16 -0.63
N CYS A 83 6.91 1.65 -1.52
CA CYS A 83 8.34 1.38 -1.42
C CYS A 83 8.94 1.95 -0.13
N SER A 84 8.56 3.17 0.26
CA SER A 84 9.02 3.79 1.51
C SER A 84 8.56 3.00 2.74
N VAL A 85 7.29 2.58 2.79
CA VAL A 85 6.76 1.75 3.88
C VAL A 85 7.52 0.42 3.98
N PHE A 86 7.72 -0.27 2.85
CA PHE A 86 8.50 -1.52 2.84
C PHE A 86 9.93 -1.32 3.33
N ILE A 87 10.62 -0.26 2.88
CA ILE A 87 12.01 0.02 3.31
C ILE A 87 12.07 0.25 4.82
N VAL A 88 11.14 1.02 5.39
CA VAL A 88 11.07 1.27 6.83
C VAL A 88 10.83 -0.03 7.60
N LEU A 89 9.83 -0.82 7.19
CA LEU A 89 9.52 -2.10 7.84
C LEU A 89 10.70 -3.09 7.74
N ALA A 90 11.32 -3.19 6.57
CA ALA A 90 12.47 -4.06 6.34
C ALA A 90 13.66 -3.63 7.20
N TYR A 91 13.98 -2.34 7.24
CA TYR A 91 15.06 -1.82 8.07
C TYR A 91 14.84 -2.15 9.55
N HIS A 92 13.66 -1.83 10.11
CA HIS A 92 13.36 -2.10 11.51
C HIS A 92 13.32 -3.59 11.85
N THR A 93 12.89 -4.44 10.91
CA THR A 93 12.96 -5.90 11.06
C THR A 93 14.42 -6.38 11.08
N LEU A 94 15.28 -5.87 10.18
CA LEU A 94 16.68 -6.28 10.08
C LEU A 94 17.51 -5.91 11.31
N VAL A 95 17.19 -4.79 11.97
CA VAL A 95 17.85 -4.38 13.22
C VAL A 95 17.17 -4.92 14.48
N ASN A 96 16.21 -5.85 14.33
CA ASN A 96 15.44 -6.47 15.41
C ASN A 96 14.62 -5.50 16.28
N ASN A 97 14.24 -4.34 15.74
CA ASN A 97 13.34 -3.38 16.40
C ASN A 97 11.86 -3.68 16.14
N LEU A 98 11.56 -4.60 15.24
CA LEU A 98 10.21 -4.96 14.82
C LEU A 98 10.14 -6.46 14.56
N HIS A 99 9.14 -7.12 15.13
CA HIS A 99 8.89 -8.53 14.85
C HIS A 99 8.68 -8.77 13.33
N PRO A 100 9.31 -9.78 12.70
CA PRO A 100 9.21 -10.02 11.26
C PRO A 100 7.79 -10.20 10.71
N PHE A 101 6.82 -10.55 11.57
CA PHE A 101 5.39 -10.61 11.22
C PHE A 101 4.89 -9.29 10.60
N TYR A 102 5.34 -8.14 11.10
CA TYR A 102 4.93 -6.83 10.60
C TYR A 102 5.52 -6.49 9.22
N LEU A 103 6.42 -7.31 8.67
CA LEU A 103 6.92 -7.16 7.30
C LEU A 103 5.92 -7.67 6.25
N LEU A 104 4.97 -8.54 6.64
CA LEU A 104 3.99 -9.13 5.71
C LEU A 104 3.20 -8.09 4.92
N PRO A 105 2.63 -7.03 5.53
CA PRO A 105 1.93 -6.01 4.76
C PRO A 105 2.85 -5.24 3.81
N GLY A 106 4.10 -4.98 4.23
CA GLY A 106 5.12 -4.35 3.37
C GLY A 106 5.44 -5.16 2.11
N ILE A 107 5.44 -6.50 2.19
CA ILE A 107 5.66 -7.38 1.02
C ILE A 107 4.47 -7.31 0.06
N ILE A 108 3.24 -7.27 0.61
CA ILE A 108 2.03 -7.08 -0.19
C ILE A 108 2.10 -5.73 -0.91
N ASP A 109 2.43 -4.65 -0.20
CA ASP A 109 2.62 -3.31 -0.75
C ASP A 109 3.67 -3.27 -1.86
N LEU A 110 4.82 -3.90 -1.65
CA LEU A 110 5.87 -3.94 -2.67
C LEU A 110 5.40 -4.66 -3.94
N THR A 111 4.61 -5.73 -3.79
CA THR A 111 4.02 -6.46 -4.93
C THR A 111 3.12 -5.54 -5.74
N PHE A 112 2.27 -4.74 -5.09
CA PHE A 112 1.41 -3.78 -5.77
C PHE A 112 2.19 -2.59 -6.35
N ALA A 113 3.25 -2.12 -5.69
CA ALA A 113 4.13 -1.09 -6.25
C ALA A 113 4.76 -1.54 -7.58
N ILE A 114 5.21 -2.80 -7.67
CA ILE A 114 5.72 -3.39 -8.91
C ILE A 114 4.62 -3.43 -9.97
N LEU A 115 3.42 -3.90 -9.62
CA LEU A 115 2.27 -3.94 -10.54
C LEU A 115 1.90 -2.54 -11.06
N PHE A 116 1.98 -1.52 -10.21
CA PHE A 116 1.72 -0.13 -10.60
C PHE A 116 2.81 0.41 -11.54
N GLY A 117 4.07 0.03 -11.33
CA GLY A 117 5.14 0.34 -12.28
C GLY A 117 4.92 -0.29 -13.65
N ILE A 118 4.50 -1.56 -13.67
CA ILE A 118 4.13 -2.28 -14.91
C ILE A 118 2.96 -1.57 -15.61
N PHE A 119 1.93 -1.17 -14.85
CA PHE A 119 0.80 -0.42 -15.36
C PHE A 119 1.23 0.88 -16.05
N LEU A 120 2.04 1.71 -15.39
CA LEU A 120 2.51 2.98 -15.96
C LEU A 120 3.35 2.78 -17.23
N ASN A 121 4.24 1.78 -17.23
CA ASN A 121 5.04 1.44 -18.42
C ASN A 121 4.17 0.91 -19.56
N SER A 122 3.17 0.07 -19.26
CA SER A 122 2.20 -0.40 -20.26
C SER A 122 1.40 0.75 -20.86
N TYR A 123 0.97 1.70 -20.03
CA TYR A 123 0.15 2.82 -20.47
C TYR A 123 0.95 3.79 -21.35
N ALA A 124 2.19 4.11 -20.97
CA ALA A 124 3.08 4.98 -21.74
C ALA A 124 3.37 4.44 -23.14
N ARG A 125 3.50 3.12 -23.30
CA ARG A 125 3.73 2.47 -24.62
C ARG A 125 2.50 2.51 -25.54
N THR A 126 1.31 2.63 -24.98
CA THR A 126 0.05 2.66 -25.73
C THR A 126 -0.42 4.07 -26.09
N GLN A 127 0.19 5.12 -25.53
CA GLN A 127 -0.08 6.48 -25.97
C GLN A 127 0.68 6.74 -27.29
N PRO A 128 0.01 7.27 -28.34
CA PRO A 128 0.73 7.74 -29.51
C PRO A 128 1.72 8.82 -29.07
N ALA A 129 2.96 8.74 -29.58
CA ALA A 129 3.94 9.79 -29.38
C ALA A 129 3.30 11.09 -29.86
N MET A 130 3.12 12.05 -28.95
CA MET A 130 2.72 13.38 -29.35
C MET A 130 3.93 13.99 -30.05
N GLU A 131 3.85 14.09 -31.38
CA GLU A 131 4.75 14.89 -32.21
C GLU A 131 4.67 16.38 -31.82
#